data_AF-A0A3R7UTG0-F1
#
_entry.id   AF-A0A3R7UTG0-F1
#
_cell.length_a   1.000
_cell.length_b   1.000
_cell.length_c   1.000
_cell.angle_alpha   90.00
_cell.angle_beta   90.00
_cell.angle_gamma   90.00
#
_symmetry.space_group_name_H-M   'P 1'
#
loop_
_entity.id
_entity.type
_entity.pdbx_description
1 polymer ?
#
loop_
_entity_poly.entity_id
_entity_poly.type
_entity_poly.pdbx_seq_one_letter_code
_entity_poly.pdbx_strand_id
1 'polypeptide(L)'
;MNLQLDQLLADTSPNILKSKRKTLKFLLQAYQAGTPGMNTKPKTDILVKQGAFTFHYGCTDPEMRTLTSWLLTNSPSRKKLAKIIPKLWKRHGKEDLKLVGLLLANLNKEDLKEDPWIVFIHLFNKSEPLETILEIAEEMNRSENKIPDDEWLIAMAQQSDLWHQVAMLFISVRSQGIGELKQLVISAPTGGELFEKIRNSLLKSNT
;
A
#
# COMPACT_ATOMS: atom_id res chain seq x y z
N MET A 1 5.12 21.69 -5.50
CA MET A 1 4.26 22.08 -4.37
C MET A 1 2.92 22.50 -4.96
N ASN A 2 1.89 21.68 -4.76
CA ASN A 2 0.57 21.94 -5.31
C ASN A 2 -0.23 22.86 -4.38
N LEU A 3 -0.35 24.12 -4.80
CA LEU A 3 -1.05 25.17 -4.04
C LEU A 3 -2.50 24.79 -3.69
N GLN A 4 -3.15 23.92 -4.47
CA GLN A 4 -4.55 23.53 -4.22
C GLN A 4 -4.69 22.58 -3.03
N LEU A 5 -3.81 21.58 -2.92
CA LEU A 5 -3.83 20.68 -1.78
C LEU A 5 -3.43 21.44 -0.51
N ASP A 6 -2.36 22.23 -0.58
CA ASP A 6 -1.88 23.00 0.57
C ASP A 6 -2.97 23.93 1.12
N GLN A 7 -3.67 24.66 0.24
CA GLN A 7 -4.80 25.51 0.63
C GLN A 7 -5.94 24.69 1.25
N LEU A 8 -6.33 23.56 0.63
CA LEU A 8 -7.37 22.70 1.18
C LEU A 8 -7.01 22.18 2.58
N LEU A 9 -5.75 21.77 2.79
CA LEU A 9 -5.26 21.28 4.08
C LEU A 9 -5.24 22.39 5.14
N ALA A 10 -4.88 23.62 4.75
CA ALA A 10 -4.87 24.78 5.64
C ALA A 10 -6.29 25.19 6.07
N ASP A 11 -7.25 25.15 5.16
CA ASP A 11 -8.64 25.55 5.43
C ASP A 11 -9.46 24.45 6.13
N THR A 12 -8.98 23.21 6.12
CA THR A 12 -9.71 22.08 6.69
C THR A 12 -9.53 21.98 8.21
N SER A 13 -10.63 22.13 8.95
CA SER A 13 -10.62 21.86 10.39
C SER A 13 -10.30 20.38 10.71
N PRO A 14 -9.32 20.09 11.59
CA PRO A 14 -8.97 18.72 12.03
C PRO A 14 -10.14 17.94 12.63
N ASN A 15 -11.22 18.61 13.06
CA ASN A 15 -12.44 17.98 13.56
C ASN A 15 -13.07 17.01 12.54
N ILE A 16 -12.78 17.16 11.25
CA ILE A 16 -13.23 16.23 10.21
C ILE A 16 -12.71 14.80 10.47
N LEU A 17 -11.52 14.67 11.08
CA LEU A 17 -10.86 13.40 11.39
C LEU A 17 -11.49 12.65 12.57
N LYS A 18 -12.40 13.28 13.32
CA LYS A 18 -13.18 12.61 14.37
C LYS A 18 -14.23 11.65 13.79
N SER A 19 -14.63 11.83 12.52
CA SER A 19 -15.65 11.02 11.87
C SER A 19 -15.10 10.31 10.64
N LYS A 20 -15.01 8.97 10.70
CA LYS A 20 -14.56 8.14 9.57
C LYS A 20 -15.24 8.49 8.24
N ARG A 21 -16.56 8.71 8.28
CA ARG A 21 -17.34 9.09 7.09
C ARG A 21 -16.92 10.43 6.52
N LYS A 22 -16.69 11.44 7.38
CA LYS A 22 -16.24 12.75 6.92
C LYS A 22 -14.80 12.70 6.42
N THR A 23 -13.91 11.97 7.11
CA THR A 23 -12.54 11.69 6.66
C THR A 23 -12.53 11.09 5.26
N LEU A 24 -13.29 10.02 5.01
CA LEU A 24 -13.32 9.37 3.69
C LEU A 24 -13.82 10.31 2.58
N LYS A 25 -14.78 11.19 2.87
CA LYS A 25 -15.24 12.20 1.91
C LYS A 25 -14.16 13.25 1.63
N PHE A 26 -13.51 13.73 2.68
CA PHE A 26 -12.40 14.67 2.59
C PHE A 26 -11.23 14.11 1.78
N LEU A 27 -10.88 12.84 1.98
CA LEU A 27 -9.79 12.21 1.22
C LEU A 27 -10.03 12.26 -0.29
N LEU A 28 -11.28 12.08 -0.75
CA LEU A 28 -11.58 12.20 -2.19
C LEU A 28 -11.34 13.63 -2.71
N GLN A 29 -11.66 14.64 -1.91
CA GLN A 29 -11.39 16.04 -2.25
C GLN A 29 -9.88 16.32 -2.25
N ALA A 30 -9.15 15.79 -1.27
CA ALA A 30 -7.71 15.92 -1.20
C ALA A 30 -6.99 15.22 -2.37
N TYR A 31 -7.44 14.03 -2.77
CA TYR A 31 -6.90 13.34 -3.95
C TYR A 31 -7.10 14.15 -5.23
N GLN A 32 -8.26 14.80 -5.39
CA GLN A 32 -8.52 15.69 -6.52
C GLN A 32 -7.64 16.94 -6.48
N ALA A 33 -7.51 17.57 -5.31
CA ALA A 33 -6.68 18.77 -5.14
C ALA A 33 -5.19 18.49 -5.35
N GLY A 34 -4.72 17.27 -5.04
CA GLY A 34 -3.33 16.84 -5.26
C GLY A 34 -2.99 16.48 -6.71
N THR A 35 -3.91 16.65 -7.66
CA THR A 35 -3.65 16.43 -9.09
C THR A 35 -2.90 17.63 -9.70
N PRO A 36 -1.90 17.41 -10.57
CA PRO A 36 -1.22 18.51 -11.26
C PRO A 36 -2.22 19.26 -12.17
N GLY A 37 -2.20 20.59 -12.11
CA GLY A 37 -3.17 21.49 -12.75
C GLY A 37 -3.24 21.50 -14.29
N MET A 38 -2.77 20.46 -14.99
CA MET A 38 -2.88 20.31 -16.45
C MET A 38 -3.07 18.86 -16.92
N ASN A 39 -3.69 17.99 -16.14
CA ASN A 39 -4.17 16.72 -16.69
C ASN A 39 -5.57 16.93 -17.29
N THR A 40 -5.61 17.27 -18.57
CA THR A 40 -6.67 16.71 -19.43
C THR A 40 -6.71 15.22 -19.11
N LYS A 41 -7.79 14.73 -18.48
CA LYS A 41 -7.97 13.29 -18.21
C LYS A 41 -7.43 12.53 -19.42
N PRO A 42 -6.32 11.76 -19.31
CA PRO A 42 -5.83 11.01 -20.45
C PRO A 42 -7.01 10.15 -20.92
N LYS A 43 -7.51 10.41 -22.12
CA LYS A 43 -8.61 9.60 -22.70
C LYS A 43 -8.19 8.12 -22.80
N THR A 44 -6.88 7.85 -22.70
CA THR A 44 -6.26 6.54 -22.59
C THR A 44 -6.63 5.78 -21.31
N ASP A 45 -6.94 6.44 -20.18
CA ASP A 45 -7.38 5.75 -18.96
C ASP A 45 -8.82 5.21 -19.05
N ILE A 46 -9.61 5.72 -20.01
CA ILE A 46 -10.96 5.21 -20.28
C ILE A 46 -10.88 3.83 -20.97
N LEU A 47 -9.72 3.46 -21.54
CA LEU A 47 -9.51 2.16 -22.18
C LEU A 47 -9.04 1.06 -21.21
N VAL A 48 -8.59 1.38 -19.99
CA VAL A 48 -8.37 0.38 -18.93
C VAL A 48 -9.69 0.10 -18.22
N LYS A 49 -10.71 -0.27 -19.00
CA LYS A 49 -11.88 -1.04 -18.51
C LYS A 49 -11.45 -2.48 -18.24
N GLN A 50 -10.44 -2.68 -17.40
CA GLN A 50 -10.08 -3.97 -16.83
C GLN A 50 -9.72 -3.81 -15.33
N GLY A 51 -10.77 -3.62 -14.52
CA GLY A 51 -10.97 -4.41 -13.30
C GLY A 51 -10.15 -4.18 -12.03
N ALA A 52 -9.13 -3.32 -11.96
CA ALA A 52 -8.25 -3.29 -10.78
C ALA A 52 -8.64 -2.28 -9.68
N PHE A 53 -9.19 -1.09 -9.99
CA PHE A 53 -9.50 -0.06 -8.98
C PHE A 53 -10.88 0.56 -9.19
N THR A 54 -11.52 1.01 -8.11
CA THR A 54 -12.84 1.67 -8.18
C THR A 54 -12.77 3.13 -8.62
N PHE A 55 -11.62 3.79 -8.42
CA PHE A 55 -11.32 5.13 -8.92
C PHE A 55 -9.81 5.37 -9.00
N HIS A 56 -9.43 6.36 -9.81
CA HIS A 56 -8.09 6.94 -9.87
C HIS A 56 -8.23 8.44 -10.19
N TYR A 57 -7.70 9.32 -9.33
CA TYR A 57 -7.72 10.77 -9.54
C TYR A 57 -6.42 11.32 -10.16
N GLY A 58 -5.29 10.65 -9.93
CA GLY A 58 -3.98 11.10 -10.40
C GLY A 58 -3.25 11.99 -9.39
N CYS A 59 -3.54 11.82 -8.09
CA CYS A 59 -2.77 12.49 -7.04
C CYS A 59 -1.32 12.01 -7.08
N THR A 60 -0.36 12.94 -7.08
CA THR A 60 1.07 12.57 -7.19
C THR A 60 1.63 12.03 -5.87
N ASP A 61 2.73 11.26 -5.93
CA ASP A 61 3.37 10.71 -4.71
C ASP A 61 3.77 11.80 -3.69
N PRO A 62 4.38 12.94 -4.09
CA PRO A 62 4.65 14.04 -3.14
C PRO A 62 3.39 14.54 -2.44
N GLU A 63 2.29 14.72 -3.17
CA GLU A 63 1.02 15.20 -2.61
C GLU A 63 0.35 14.15 -1.70
N MET A 64 0.46 12.86 -2.05
CA MET A 64 0.03 11.76 -1.17
C MET A 64 0.83 11.72 0.14
N ARG A 65 2.14 12.00 0.09
CA ARG A 65 2.99 12.11 1.29
C ARG A 65 2.61 13.32 2.13
N THR A 66 2.43 14.50 1.52
CA THR A 66 1.94 15.71 2.22
C THR A 66 0.62 15.45 2.93
N LEU A 67 -0.35 14.84 2.23
CA LEU A 67 -1.64 14.44 2.82
C LEU A 67 -1.46 13.47 3.99
N THR A 68 -0.60 12.45 3.84
CA THR A 68 -0.33 11.47 4.91
C THR A 68 0.26 12.14 6.14
N SER A 69 1.26 13.01 5.96
CA SER A 69 1.85 13.80 7.05
C SER A 69 0.79 14.64 7.75
N TRP A 70 -0.06 15.36 7.01
CA TRP A 70 -1.14 16.14 7.59
C TRP A 70 -2.12 15.28 8.41
N LEU A 71 -2.49 14.09 7.92
CA LEU A 71 -3.35 13.15 8.65
C LEU A 71 -2.72 12.65 9.94
N LEU A 72 -1.42 12.31 9.92
CA LEU A 72 -0.68 11.85 11.09
C LEU A 72 -0.56 12.96 12.14
N THR A 73 -0.31 14.20 11.72
CA THR A 73 -0.19 15.37 12.59
C THR A 73 -1.53 15.80 13.21
N ASN A 74 -2.61 15.80 12.41
CA ASN A 74 -3.89 16.39 12.82
C ASN A 74 -4.90 15.37 13.37
N SER A 75 -4.64 14.07 13.24
CA SER A 75 -5.55 13.05 13.76
C SER A 75 -5.63 13.13 15.29
N PRO A 76 -6.84 13.07 15.88
CA PRO A 76 -7.00 13.09 17.34
C PRO A 76 -6.35 11.88 18.04
N SER A 77 -6.05 10.81 17.29
CA SER A 77 -5.33 9.64 17.77
C SER A 77 -4.88 8.79 16.59
N ARG A 78 -3.63 8.35 16.60
CA ARG A 78 -3.08 7.40 15.62
C ARG A 78 -3.86 6.08 15.59
N LYS A 79 -4.29 5.57 16.75
CA LYS A 79 -5.23 4.43 16.87
C LYS A 79 -6.59 4.67 16.19
N LYS A 80 -7.10 5.91 16.18
CA LYS A 80 -8.34 6.25 15.47
C LYS A 80 -8.11 6.34 13.97
N LEU A 81 -6.94 6.84 13.55
CA LEU A 81 -6.53 6.88 12.15
C LEU A 81 -6.39 5.46 11.59
N ALA A 82 -5.72 4.54 12.29
CA ALA A 82 -5.61 3.14 11.89
C ALA A 82 -6.96 2.50 11.49
N LYS A 83 -8.06 2.89 12.16
CA LYS A 83 -9.41 2.38 11.89
C LYS A 83 -10.01 2.82 10.54
N ILE A 84 -9.34 3.67 9.76
CA ILE A 84 -9.73 3.97 8.37
C ILE A 84 -9.12 2.99 7.36
N ILE A 85 -8.01 2.31 7.69
CA ILE A 85 -7.28 1.43 6.77
C ILE A 85 -8.20 0.37 6.13
N PRO A 86 -9.01 -0.41 6.88
CA PRO A 86 -9.90 -1.39 6.24
C PRO A 86 -11.00 -0.75 5.39
N LYS A 87 -11.34 0.52 5.63
CA LYS A 87 -12.34 1.25 4.84
C LYS A 87 -11.75 1.79 3.54
N LEU A 88 -10.49 2.23 3.55
CA LEU A 88 -9.74 2.59 2.36
C LEU A 88 -9.56 1.36 1.47
N TRP A 89 -9.09 0.25 2.05
CA TRP A 89 -8.93 -1.01 1.34
C TRP A 89 -10.23 -1.48 0.68
N LYS A 90 -11.34 -1.50 1.45
CA LYS A 90 -12.66 -1.87 0.94
C LYS A 90 -13.17 -0.94 -0.17
N ARG A 91 -12.85 0.37 -0.09
CA ARG A 91 -13.25 1.33 -1.12
C ARG A 91 -12.43 1.14 -2.39
N HIS A 92 -11.19 0.67 -2.28
CA HIS A 92 -10.38 0.11 -3.35
C HIS A 92 -10.09 1.09 -4.51
N GLY A 93 -9.92 2.38 -4.20
CA GLY A 93 -9.35 3.34 -5.14
C GLY A 93 -7.82 3.28 -5.16
N LYS A 94 -7.19 3.67 -6.27
CA LYS A 94 -5.72 3.64 -6.37
C LYS A 94 -5.05 4.52 -5.31
N GLU A 95 -5.55 5.74 -5.08
CA GLU A 95 -5.06 6.61 -4.02
C GLU A 95 -5.40 6.12 -2.61
N ASP A 96 -6.49 5.36 -2.44
CA ASP A 96 -6.81 4.74 -1.15
C ASP A 96 -5.75 3.71 -0.78
N LEU A 97 -5.40 2.84 -1.71
CA LEU A 97 -4.42 1.76 -1.48
C LEU A 97 -3.01 2.33 -1.29
N LYS A 98 -2.67 3.38 -2.04
CA LYS A 98 -1.44 4.15 -1.78
C LYS A 98 -1.41 4.73 -0.37
N LEU A 99 -2.51 5.34 0.08
CA LEU A 99 -2.61 5.86 1.45
C LEU A 99 -2.54 4.74 2.49
N VAL A 100 -3.09 3.55 2.21
CA VAL A 100 -2.94 2.39 3.09
C VAL A 100 -1.46 2.05 3.28
N GLY A 101 -0.68 1.95 2.20
CA GLY A 101 0.76 1.67 2.31
C GLY A 101 1.51 2.73 3.09
N LEU A 102 1.23 4.01 2.83
CA LEU A 102 1.83 5.12 3.58
C LEU A 102 1.45 5.11 5.07
N LEU A 103 0.20 4.76 5.41
CA LEU A 103 -0.22 4.63 6.81
C LEU A 103 0.42 3.42 7.49
N LEU A 104 0.48 2.26 6.84
CA LEU A 104 1.12 1.05 7.39
C LEU A 104 2.64 1.22 7.56
N ALA A 105 3.28 1.99 6.69
CA ALA A 105 4.70 2.34 6.82
C ALA A 105 4.98 3.29 7.99
N ASN A 106 3.99 4.07 8.44
CA ASN A 106 4.19 5.07 9.48
C ASN A 106 3.61 4.67 10.84
N LEU A 107 2.60 3.80 10.90
CA LEU A 107 1.97 3.34 12.13
C LEU A 107 2.70 2.11 12.69
N ASN A 108 2.86 2.06 14.01
CA ASN A 108 3.53 0.97 14.71
C ASN A 108 2.53 -0.02 15.34
N LYS A 109 3.06 -1.03 16.02
CA LYS A 109 2.26 -2.07 16.71
C LYS A 109 1.31 -1.47 17.75
N GLU A 110 1.70 -0.43 18.47
CA GLU A 110 0.84 0.21 19.48
C GLU A 110 -0.36 0.91 18.83
N ASP A 111 -0.15 1.54 17.68
CA ASP A 111 -1.20 2.22 16.91
C ASP A 111 -2.19 1.25 16.28
N LEU A 112 -1.67 0.15 15.72
CA LEU A 112 -2.44 -0.87 14.99
C LEU A 112 -3.03 -1.95 15.90
N LYS A 113 -2.46 -2.13 17.11
CA LYS A 113 -2.69 -3.24 18.06
C LYS A 113 -2.23 -4.62 17.56
N GLU A 114 -1.48 -4.64 16.48
CA GLU A 114 -1.06 -5.83 15.76
C GLU A 114 0.20 -5.47 14.96
N ASP A 115 1.01 -6.46 14.59
CA ASP A 115 2.13 -6.22 13.69
C ASP A 115 1.67 -5.63 12.34
N PRO A 116 2.33 -4.59 11.78
CA PRO A 116 1.92 -3.95 10.53
C PRO A 116 1.82 -4.91 9.33
N TRP A 117 2.70 -5.92 9.22
CA TRP A 117 2.65 -6.92 8.15
C TRP A 117 1.50 -7.88 8.33
N ILE A 118 1.19 -8.26 9.59
CA ILE A 118 -0.01 -9.03 9.93
C ILE A 118 -1.28 -8.24 9.57
N VAL A 119 -1.34 -6.95 9.91
CA VAL A 119 -2.45 -6.08 9.49
C VAL A 119 -2.57 -6.06 7.98
N PHE A 120 -1.46 -5.91 7.25
CA PHE A 120 -1.44 -5.85 5.80
C PHE A 120 -2.03 -7.11 5.16
N ILE A 121 -1.54 -8.30 5.53
CA ILE A 121 -2.05 -9.56 4.96
C ILE A 121 -3.51 -9.82 5.33
N HIS A 122 -3.98 -9.36 6.49
CA HIS A 122 -5.38 -9.46 6.88
C HIS A 122 -6.32 -8.55 6.08
N LEU A 123 -5.79 -7.61 5.29
CA LEU A 123 -6.61 -6.81 4.36
C LEU A 123 -6.94 -7.57 3.08
N PHE A 124 -6.15 -8.59 2.72
CA PHE A 124 -6.25 -9.26 1.43
C PHE A 124 -7.63 -9.90 1.26
N ASN A 125 -8.27 -9.63 0.11
CA ASN A 125 -9.50 -10.30 -0.29
C ASN A 125 -9.21 -11.38 -1.34
N LYS A 126 -10.24 -11.82 -2.07
CA LYS A 126 -10.15 -12.92 -3.04
C LYS A 126 -9.14 -12.68 -4.17
N SER A 127 -8.88 -11.43 -4.54
CA SER A 127 -7.93 -11.06 -5.58
C SER A 127 -7.48 -9.62 -5.35
N GLU A 128 -6.18 -9.39 -5.33
CA GLU A 128 -5.57 -8.07 -5.17
C GLU A 128 -4.52 -7.92 -6.28
N PRO A 129 -4.39 -6.74 -6.92
CA PRO A 129 -3.38 -6.55 -7.96
C PRO A 129 -1.97 -6.74 -7.41
N LEU A 130 -1.18 -7.60 -8.06
CA LEU A 130 0.18 -7.92 -7.64
C LEU A 130 1.06 -6.67 -7.52
N GLU A 131 0.91 -5.71 -8.43
CA GLU A 131 1.60 -4.41 -8.40
C GLU A 131 1.27 -3.61 -7.13
N THR A 132 0.01 -3.63 -6.68
CA THR A 132 -0.40 -2.95 -5.44
C THR A 132 0.22 -3.60 -4.22
N ILE A 133 0.26 -4.94 -4.18
CA ILE A 133 0.90 -5.67 -3.07
C ILE A 133 2.38 -5.27 -2.98
N LEU A 134 3.10 -5.28 -4.10
CA LEU A 134 4.51 -4.91 -4.16
C LEU A 134 4.73 -3.45 -3.74
N GLU A 135 3.97 -2.51 -4.29
CA GLU A 135 4.12 -1.09 -3.96
C GLU A 135 3.97 -0.83 -2.45
N ILE A 136 2.98 -1.46 -1.82
CA ILE A 136 2.75 -1.34 -0.38
C ILE A 136 3.87 -2.03 0.41
N ALA A 137 4.28 -3.23 0.01
CA ALA A 137 5.36 -3.96 0.66
C ALA A 137 6.69 -3.18 0.60
N GLU A 138 7.02 -2.55 -0.53
CA GLU A 138 8.19 -1.69 -0.68
C GLU A 138 8.10 -0.44 0.21
N GLU A 139 6.94 0.22 0.26
CA GLU A 139 6.74 1.39 1.12
C GLU A 139 6.92 1.01 2.60
N MET A 140 6.37 -0.13 3.02
CA MET A 140 6.55 -0.64 4.38
C MET A 140 8.01 -1.00 4.66
N ASN A 141 8.70 -1.71 3.77
CA ASN A 141 10.09 -2.10 3.98
C ASN A 141 11.08 -0.91 4.03
N ARG A 142 10.74 0.21 3.38
CA ARG A 142 11.50 1.46 3.48
C ARG A 142 11.41 2.10 4.87
N SER A 143 10.38 1.79 5.66
CA SER A 143 10.20 2.28 7.02
C SER A 143 10.96 1.46 8.08
N GLU A 144 10.71 1.73 9.37
CA GLU A 144 11.18 0.90 10.49
C GLU A 144 10.47 -0.46 10.54
N ASN A 145 9.31 -0.60 9.90
CA ASN A 145 8.56 -1.84 9.78
C ASN A 145 9.19 -2.76 8.71
N LYS A 146 10.41 -3.24 8.96
CA LYS A 146 11.13 -4.15 8.06
C LYS A 146 10.31 -5.42 7.80
N ILE A 147 10.52 -6.00 6.62
CA ILE A 147 9.91 -7.29 6.24
C ILE A 147 10.15 -8.34 7.33
N PRO A 148 9.17 -9.22 7.59
CA PRO A 148 9.32 -10.29 8.57
C PRO A 148 10.52 -11.20 8.27
N ASP A 149 10.97 -11.92 9.29
CA ASP A 149 12.10 -12.83 9.20
C ASP A 149 11.81 -14.08 8.35
N ASP A 150 12.87 -14.88 8.13
CA ASP A 150 12.83 -16.09 7.32
C ASP A 150 11.82 -17.11 7.87
N GLU A 151 11.74 -17.26 9.20
CA GLU A 151 10.80 -18.17 9.86
C GLU A 151 9.35 -17.79 9.53
N TRP A 152 9.04 -16.50 9.61
CA TRP A 152 7.72 -15.98 9.29
C TRP A 152 7.35 -16.19 7.81
N LEU A 153 8.29 -15.93 6.89
CA LEU A 153 8.07 -16.10 5.44
C LEU A 153 7.90 -17.58 5.06
N ILE A 154 8.63 -18.48 5.70
CA ILE A 154 8.46 -19.93 5.53
C ILE A 154 7.08 -20.36 6.04
N ALA A 155 6.69 -19.93 7.25
CA ALA A 155 5.39 -20.27 7.84
C ALA A 155 4.22 -19.74 6.98
N MET A 156 4.37 -18.55 6.42
CA MET A 156 3.41 -17.96 5.46
C MET A 156 3.28 -18.83 4.21
N ALA A 157 4.40 -19.20 3.60
CA ALA A 157 4.40 -20.00 2.38
C ALA A 157 3.76 -21.38 2.55
N GLN A 158 3.86 -21.97 3.74
CA GLN A 158 3.24 -23.26 4.05
C GLN A 158 1.71 -23.20 4.18
N GLN A 159 1.09 -22.01 4.26
CA GLN A 159 -0.37 -21.91 4.44
C GLN A 159 -1.15 -22.29 3.17
N SER A 160 -0.64 -21.96 1.99
CA SER A 160 -1.24 -22.31 0.69
C SER A 160 -0.35 -21.85 -0.46
N ASP A 161 -0.62 -22.33 -1.67
CA ASP A 161 0.05 -21.87 -2.90
C ASP A 161 -0.01 -20.35 -3.09
N LEU A 162 -1.17 -19.73 -2.80
CA LEU A 162 -1.34 -18.28 -2.89
C LEU A 162 -0.43 -17.55 -1.89
N TRP A 163 -0.41 -18.02 -0.64
CA TRP A 163 0.43 -17.43 0.40
C TRP A 163 1.91 -17.64 0.15
N HIS A 164 2.30 -18.74 -0.50
CA HIS A 164 3.66 -18.96 -1.01
C HIS A 164 4.04 -17.93 -2.06
N GLN A 165 3.15 -17.65 -3.01
CA GLN A 165 3.39 -16.58 -3.98
C GLN A 165 3.54 -15.21 -3.31
N VAL A 166 2.70 -14.88 -2.34
CA VAL A 166 2.81 -13.62 -1.59
C VAL A 166 4.11 -13.56 -0.79
N ALA A 167 4.53 -14.65 -0.12
CA ALA A 167 5.81 -14.72 0.58
C ALA A 167 6.98 -14.44 -0.38
N MET A 168 6.93 -14.95 -1.61
CA MET A 168 7.92 -14.67 -2.66
C MET A 168 7.96 -13.16 -3.01
N LEU A 169 6.80 -12.51 -3.12
CA LEU A 169 6.74 -11.06 -3.33
C LEU A 169 7.40 -10.30 -2.17
N PHE A 170 7.18 -10.72 -0.93
CA PHE A 170 7.84 -10.10 0.22
C PHE A 170 9.34 -10.34 0.22
N ILE A 171 9.81 -11.52 -0.17
CA ILE A 171 11.25 -11.77 -0.36
C ILE A 171 11.84 -10.82 -1.41
N SER A 172 11.10 -10.56 -2.49
CA SER A 172 11.55 -9.72 -3.60
C SER A 172 11.86 -8.27 -3.22
N VAL A 173 11.25 -7.78 -2.15
CA VAL A 173 11.40 -6.39 -1.70
C VAL A 173 12.39 -6.24 -0.54
N ARG A 174 13.02 -7.34 -0.07
CA ARG A 174 14.02 -7.33 1.01
C ARG A 174 15.34 -6.72 0.56
N SER A 175 15.96 -5.93 1.45
CA SER A 175 17.31 -5.42 1.22
C SER A 175 18.39 -6.49 1.42
N GLN A 176 18.10 -7.55 2.18
CA GLN A 176 19.02 -8.65 2.50
C GLN A 176 19.14 -9.67 1.35
N GLY A 177 18.34 -9.53 0.30
CA GLY A 177 18.25 -10.51 -0.78
C GLY A 177 17.59 -11.82 -0.35
N ILE A 178 17.79 -12.88 -1.14
CA ILE A 178 17.12 -14.17 -0.97
C ILE A 178 17.68 -15.03 0.18
N GLY A 179 18.94 -14.82 0.59
CA GLY A 179 19.58 -15.57 1.68
C GLY A 179 19.35 -17.10 1.60
N GLU A 180 18.95 -17.68 2.73
CA GLU A 180 18.65 -19.12 2.87
C GLU A 180 17.28 -19.50 2.25
N LEU A 181 16.45 -18.53 1.89
CA LEU A 181 15.13 -18.74 1.28
C LEU A 181 15.18 -19.12 -0.21
N LYS A 182 16.37 -19.37 -0.78
CA LYS A 182 16.52 -19.76 -2.19
C LYS A 182 15.63 -20.95 -2.58
N GLN A 183 15.55 -21.97 -1.72
CA GLN A 183 14.70 -23.13 -1.99
C GLN A 183 13.21 -22.77 -1.98
N LEU A 184 12.81 -21.83 -1.11
CA LEU A 184 11.44 -21.33 -1.06
C LEU A 184 11.06 -20.59 -2.35
N VAL A 185 12.00 -19.87 -2.96
CA VAL A 185 11.78 -19.20 -4.26
C VAL A 185 11.70 -20.19 -5.42
N ILE A 186 12.54 -21.24 -5.41
CA ILE A 186 12.53 -22.30 -6.44
C ILE A 186 11.21 -23.09 -6.40
N SER A 187 10.73 -23.43 -5.21
CA SER A 187 9.53 -24.25 -5.03
C SER A 187 8.21 -23.47 -5.14
N ALA A 188 8.27 -22.13 -5.28
CA ALA A 188 7.08 -21.31 -5.38
C ALA A 188 6.19 -21.71 -6.57
N PRO A 189 4.86 -21.85 -6.37
CA PRO A 189 3.93 -22.11 -7.45
C PRO A 189 4.03 -21.07 -8.56
N THR A 190 3.88 -21.53 -9.80
CA THR A 190 3.92 -20.68 -10.99
C THR A 190 2.87 -19.56 -10.92
N GLY A 191 3.25 -18.35 -11.29
CA GLY A 191 2.36 -17.19 -11.33
C GLY A 191 2.21 -16.59 -12.73
N GLY A 192 1.61 -15.40 -12.78
CA GLY A 192 1.53 -14.61 -14.01
C GLY A 192 2.90 -14.04 -14.44
N GLU A 193 2.95 -13.43 -15.62
CA GLU A 193 4.20 -12.95 -16.24
C GLU A 193 5.04 -12.06 -15.30
N LEU A 194 4.42 -11.10 -14.60
CA LEU A 194 5.14 -10.21 -13.67
C LEU A 194 5.73 -10.97 -12.48
N PHE A 195 4.96 -11.90 -11.90
CA PHE A 195 5.44 -12.77 -10.82
C PHE A 195 6.67 -13.57 -11.28
N GLU A 196 6.61 -14.13 -12.49
CA GLU A 196 7.69 -14.92 -13.07
C GLU A 196 8.93 -14.10 -13.37
N LYS A 197 8.78 -12.87 -13.85
CA LYS A 197 9.90 -11.93 -14.02
C LYS A 197 10.61 -11.66 -12.69
N ILE A 198 9.84 -11.41 -11.62
CA ILE A 198 10.38 -11.16 -10.28
C ILE A 198 11.12 -12.39 -9.75
N ARG A 199 10.51 -13.58 -9.85
CA ARG A 199 11.12 -14.86 -9.45
C ARG A 199 12.45 -15.08 -10.15
N ASN A 200 12.49 -14.88 -11.47
CA ASN A 200 13.72 -15.04 -12.26
C ASN A 200 14.78 -13.99 -11.92
N SER A 201 14.38 -12.76 -11.62
CA SER A 201 15.31 -11.71 -11.17
C SER A 201 15.96 -12.10 -9.84
N LEU A 202 15.15 -12.54 -8.87
CA LEU A 202 15.64 -13.00 -7.56
C LEU A 202 16.67 -14.12 -7.69
N LEU A 203 16.38 -15.13 -8.51
CA LEU A 203 17.28 -16.27 -8.70
C LEU A 203 18.61 -15.89 -9.38
N LYS A 204 18.63 -14.81 -10.17
CA LYS A 204 19.84 -14.29 -10.83
C LYS A 204 20.69 -13.41 -9.90
N SER A 205 20.06 -12.68 -8.97
CA SER A 205 20.77 -11.74 -8.08
C SER A 205 21.72 -12.40 -7.06
N ASN A 206 21.69 -13.74 -6.89
CA ASN A 206 22.61 -14.48 -6.01
C ASN A 206 23.37 -15.62 -6.76
N THR A 207 23.78 -15.36 -8.00
CA THR A 207 24.92 -16.03 -8.68
C THR A 207 25.98 -14.99 -8.97
#